data_AF-A0A1A7WD88-F1
#
_entry.id   AF-A0A1A7WD88-F1
#
_cell.length_a   1.000
_cell.length_b   1.000
_cell.length_c   1.000
_cell.angle_alpha   90.00
_cell.angle_beta   90.00
_cell.angle_gamma   90.00
#
_symmetry.space_group_name_H-M   'P 1'
#
loop_
_entity.id
_entity.type
_entity.pdbx_description
1 polymer ?
#
loop_
_entity_poly.entity_id
_entity_poly.type
_entity_poly.pdbx_seq_one_letter_code
_entity_poly.pdbx_strand_id
1 'polypeptide(L)'
;QRSVRAHRSGYLHLPGRSGNEEKRKGKTAPIMSQQQNSSILPNEGAFADFKKQCLSTENWISKYDSNGMQVWIEVQKSSVPKVHKIKCKMTIKDVSA
;
A
#
# COMPACT_ATOMS: atom_id res chain seq x y z
N GLN A 1 -27.64 58.77 -36.75
CA GLN A 1 -27.30 60.04 -36.07
C GLN A 1 -27.82 59.94 -34.64
N ARG A 2 -26.97 60.25 -33.62
CA ARG A 2 -27.33 60.82 -32.29
C ARG A 2 -28.34 60.00 -31.42
N SER A 3 -28.26 59.83 -30.10
CA SER A 3 -27.50 60.43 -29.02
C SER A 3 -27.92 59.73 -27.71
N VAL A 4 -26.96 59.57 -26.79
CA VAL A 4 -27.00 59.65 -25.30
C VAL A 4 -28.14 59.04 -24.44
N ARG A 5 -27.70 58.20 -23.46
CA ARG A 5 -27.84 58.27 -21.97
C ARG A 5 -28.98 59.16 -21.40
N ALA A 6 -29.68 58.85 -20.31
CA ALA A 6 -29.47 58.05 -19.08
C ALA A 6 -30.86 57.83 -18.41
N HIS A 7 -31.09 56.96 -17.41
CA HIS A 7 -30.91 57.28 -15.97
C HIS A 7 -31.26 56.09 -15.05
N ARG A 8 -30.37 55.87 -14.06
CA ARG A 8 -30.57 55.50 -12.64
C ARG A 8 -31.64 54.47 -12.21
N SER A 9 -31.14 53.32 -11.75
CA SER A 9 -31.62 52.59 -10.56
C SER A 9 -30.38 51.87 -9.99
N GLY A 10 -29.78 52.26 -8.87
CA GLY A 10 -30.33 52.12 -7.52
C GLY A 10 -29.56 51.00 -6.78
N TYR A 11 -28.22 51.06 -6.72
CA TYR A 11 -27.43 50.10 -5.94
C TYR A 11 -27.42 50.50 -4.47
N LEU A 12 -28.14 49.72 -3.67
CA LEU A 12 -28.09 49.76 -2.20
C LEU A 12 -26.67 49.43 -1.72
N HIS A 13 -26.12 50.36 -0.95
CA HIS A 13 -24.85 50.27 -0.24
C HIS A 13 -25.07 49.51 1.07
N LEU A 14 -24.33 48.42 1.29
CA LEU A 14 -24.26 47.71 2.58
C LEU A 14 -23.00 48.15 3.34
N PRO A 15 -23.08 48.43 4.65
CA PRO A 15 -21.93 48.84 5.44
C PRO A 15 -21.15 47.64 6.00
N GLY A 16 -19.83 47.76 5.99
CA GLY A 16 -19.01 47.62 7.19
C GLY A 16 -18.67 46.23 7.74
N ARG A 17 -17.39 45.85 7.54
CA ARG A 17 -16.39 45.67 8.62
C ARG A 17 -16.57 44.49 9.59
N SER A 18 -15.69 43.50 9.48
CA SER A 18 -14.68 43.15 10.51
C SER A 18 -14.11 41.76 10.21
N GLY A 19 -12.79 41.64 10.25
CA GLY A 19 -12.08 40.38 10.04
C GLY A 19 -12.38 39.34 11.12
N ASN A 20 -12.11 38.09 10.78
CA ASN A 20 -11.69 37.06 11.71
C ASN A 20 -10.86 36.01 10.98
N GLU A 21 -9.57 36.00 11.37
CA GLU A 21 -8.63 34.89 11.43
C GLU A 21 -8.88 33.65 10.57
N GLU A 22 -8.01 33.54 9.57
CA GLU A 22 -7.51 32.30 9.01
C GLU A 22 -7.03 31.35 10.12
N LYS A 23 -7.89 30.40 10.51
CA LYS A 23 -7.45 29.20 11.24
C LYS A 23 -7.60 28.00 10.32
N ARG A 24 -6.67 27.89 9.36
CA ARG A 24 -6.39 26.60 8.72
C ARG A 24 -5.94 25.65 9.83
N LYS A 25 -6.87 24.84 10.33
CA LYS A 25 -6.55 23.64 11.11
C LYS A 25 -5.70 22.78 10.20
N GLY A 26 -4.38 22.87 10.38
CA GLY A 26 -3.45 21.88 9.86
C GLY A 26 -3.92 20.53 10.37
N LYS A 27 -4.57 19.77 9.49
CA LYS A 27 -4.72 18.34 9.65
C LYS A 27 -3.31 17.77 9.61
N THR A 28 -2.67 17.64 10.76
CA THR A 28 -1.59 16.68 10.89
C THR A 28 -2.25 15.32 10.77
N ALA A 29 -2.33 14.84 9.52
CA ALA A 29 -2.49 13.42 9.26
C ALA A 29 -1.44 12.67 10.10
N PRO A 30 -1.77 11.51 10.69
CA PRO A 30 -0.74 10.70 11.32
C PRO A 30 0.33 10.47 10.26
N ILE A 31 1.55 10.88 10.58
CA ILE A 31 2.74 10.52 9.84
C ILE A 31 2.64 9.00 9.70
N MET A 32 2.47 8.52 8.47
CA MET A 32 2.59 7.10 8.16
C MET A 32 3.95 6.70 8.71
N SER A 33 3.91 6.00 9.83
CA SER A 33 5.07 5.65 10.61
C SER A 33 6.04 4.93 9.70
N GLN A 34 7.17 5.60 9.44
CA GLN A 34 8.49 5.04 9.20
C GLN A 34 8.45 3.69 8.48
N GLN A 35 8.77 3.71 7.18
CA GLN A 35 9.50 2.60 6.60
C GLN A 35 10.73 2.42 7.49
N GLN A 36 10.62 1.45 8.41
CA GLN A 36 11.65 1.17 9.40
C GLN A 36 12.94 1.04 8.59
N ASN A 37 13.95 1.79 9.00
CA ASN A 37 15.30 1.60 8.48
C ASN A 37 15.80 0.27 9.06
N SER A 38 15.16 -0.82 8.65
CA SER A 38 15.54 -2.17 8.98
C SER A 38 16.86 -2.36 8.29
N SER A 39 17.90 -2.58 9.08
CA SER A 39 19.14 -3.16 8.60
C SER A 39 18.84 -4.16 7.48
N ILE A 40 19.59 -4.09 6.38
CA ILE A 40 19.48 -5.09 5.29
C ILE A 40 19.74 -6.51 5.80
N LEU A 41 20.32 -6.64 6.99
CA LEU A 41 20.56 -7.91 7.65
C LEU A 41 19.27 -8.38 8.34
N PRO A 42 18.76 -9.57 8.02
CA PRO A 42 17.62 -10.16 8.71
C PRO A 42 17.95 -10.38 10.19
N ASN A 43 16.97 -10.11 11.06
CA ASN A 43 17.03 -10.47 12.47
C ASN A 43 16.40 -11.87 12.69
N GLU A 44 16.45 -12.38 13.93
CA GLU A 44 15.90 -13.69 14.28
C GLU A 44 14.42 -13.86 13.89
N GLY A 45 13.62 -12.79 14.03
CA GLY A 45 12.22 -12.78 13.62
C GLY A 45 12.05 -13.04 12.13
N ALA A 46 12.87 -12.42 11.28
CA ALA A 46 12.84 -12.64 9.84
C ALA A 46 13.18 -14.10 9.46
N PHE A 47 14.12 -14.74 10.16
CA PHE A 47 14.43 -16.17 9.95
C PHE A 47 13.28 -17.08 10.40
N ALA A 48 12.68 -16.80 11.56
CA ALA A 48 11.53 -17.55 12.07
C ALA A 48 10.34 -17.47 11.11
N ASP A 49 10.04 -16.28 10.61
CA ASP A 49 8.96 -16.04 9.65
C ASP A 49 9.24 -16.72 8.30
N PHE A 50 10.48 -16.69 7.82
CA PHE A 50 10.87 -17.39 6.60
C PHE A 50 10.70 -18.91 6.75
N LYS A 51 11.18 -19.49 7.87
CA LYS A 51 11.01 -20.91 8.17
C LYS A 51 9.53 -21.31 8.22
N LYS A 52 8.70 -20.48 8.87
CA LYS A 52 7.24 -20.69 8.90
C LYS A 52 6.63 -20.70 7.50
N GLN A 53 7.05 -19.78 6.62
CA GLN A 53 6.58 -19.73 5.22
C GLN A 53 6.99 -20.99 4.44
N CYS A 54 8.22 -21.49 4.61
CA CYS A 54 8.67 -22.73 3.97
C CYS A 54 7.82 -23.94 4.38
N LEU A 55 7.50 -24.04 5.67
CA LEU A 55 6.76 -25.19 6.24
C LEU A 55 5.24 -25.10 6.03
N SER A 56 4.70 -23.89 5.83
CA SER A 56 3.26 -23.69 5.66
C SER A 56 2.74 -24.33 4.38
N THR A 57 1.65 -25.10 4.46
CA THR A 57 0.87 -25.55 3.31
C THR A 57 -0.31 -24.61 3.01
N GLU A 58 -0.61 -23.68 3.91
CA GLU A 58 -1.72 -22.75 3.79
C GLU A 58 -1.38 -21.63 2.79
N ASN A 59 -2.36 -21.25 1.94
CA ASN A 59 -2.19 -20.25 0.88
C ASN A 59 -1.19 -20.64 -0.21
N TRP A 60 -0.90 -21.94 -0.37
CA TRP A 60 -0.06 -22.48 -1.44
C TRP A 60 -0.83 -23.52 -2.25
N ILE A 61 -0.75 -23.45 -3.58
CA ILE A 61 -1.29 -24.46 -4.50
C ILE A 61 -0.14 -25.30 -5.03
N SER A 62 -0.20 -26.62 -4.84
CA SER A 62 0.76 -27.55 -5.47
C SER A 62 0.49 -27.62 -6.98
N LYS A 63 1.53 -27.40 -7.78
CA LYS A 63 1.49 -27.52 -9.24
C LYS A 63 2.25 -28.74 -9.75
N TYR A 64 3.17 -29.25 -8.95
CA TYR A 64 3.99 -30.39 -9.30
C TYR A 64 4.34 -31.16 -8.02
N ASP A 65 4.16 -32.48 -8.08
CA ASP A 65 4.59 -33.41 -7.03
C ASP A 65 4.97 -34.73 -7.70
N SER A 66 6.27 -34.95 -7.90
CA SER A 66 6.77 -36.17 -8.50
C SER A 66 8.25 -36.36 -8.19
N ASN A 67 8.68 -37.62 -8.05
CA ASN A 67 10.08 -38.03 -7.84
C ASN A 67 10.78 -37.32 -6.67
N GLY A 68 10.05 -37.02 -5.60
CA GLY A 68 10.60 -36.34 -4.41
C GLY A 68 10.85 -34.84 -4.62
N MET A 69 10.33 -34.26 -5.70
CA MET A 69 10.31 -32.82 -5.94
C MET A 69 8.86 -32.31 -5.92
N GLN A 70 8.65 -31.22 -5.18
CA GLN A 70 7.35 -30.59 -5.01
C GLN A 70 7.47 -29.09 -5.30
N VAL A 71 6.55 -28.54 -6.09
CA VAL A 71 6.51 -27.11 -6.46
C VAL A 71 5.15 -26.53 -6.14
N TRP A 72 5.14 -25.39 -5.46
CA TRP A 72 3.94 -24.66 -5.08
C TRP A 72 3.98 -23.20 -5.53
N ILE A 73 2.80 -22.65 -5.79
CA ILE A 73 2.58 -21.24 -6.10
C ILE A 73 1.68 -20.62 -5.03
N GLU A 74 2.03 -19.44 -4.54
CA GLU A 74 1.23 -18.71 -3.54
C GLU A 74 -0.12 -18.30 -4.12
N VAL A 75 -1.19 -18.50 -3.35
CA VAL A 75 -2.55 -18.08 -3.70
C VAL A 75 -2.64 -16.58 -3.57
N GLN A 76 -2.85 -15.93 -4.71
CA GLN A 76 -3.00 -14.49 -4.84
C GLN A 76 -4.39 -14.08 -4.35
N LYS A 77 -4.49 -13.16 -3.39
CA LYS A 77 -5.79 -12.64 -2.91
C LYS A 77 -6.34 -11.50 -3.78
N SER A 78 -5.52 -10.91 -4.65
CA SER A 78 -5.90 -9.82 -5.56
C SER A 78 -5.83 -10.25 -7.02
N SER A 79 -6.65 -9.61 -7.86
CA SER A 79 -6.81 -9.95 -9.28
C SER A 79 -5.64 -9.55 -10.17
N VAL A 80 -4.68 -8.74 -9.69
CA VAL A 80 -3.53 -8.30 -10.50
C VAL A 80 -2.24 -8.39 -9.70
N PRO A 81 -1.68 -9.59 -9.56
CA PRO A 81 -0.34 -9.72 -9.05
C PRO A 81 0.68 -9.74 -10.19
N LYS A 82 1.60 -8.78 -10.18
CA LYS A 82 2.68 -8.69 -11.17
C LYS A 82 3.80 -9.71 -10.94
N VAL A 83 3.87 -10.32 -9.75
CA VAL A 83 4.93 -11.26 -9.37
C VAL A 83 4.32 -12.43 -8.58
N HIS A 84 4.73 -13.65 -8.91
CA HIS A 84 4.34 -14.87 -8.20
C HIS A 84 5.45 -15.30 -7.25
N LYS A 85 5.08 -15.65 -6.00
CA LYS A 85 5.98 -16.39 -5.11
C LYS A 85 5.87 -17.88 -5.42
N ILE A 86 7.02 -18.53 -5.48
CA ILE A 86 7.16 -19.96 -5.77
C ILE A 86 7.93 -20.60 -4.62
N LYS A 87 7.46 -21.76 -4.17
CA LYS A 87 8.15 -22.61 -3.20
C LYS A 87 8.51 -23.94 -3.87
N CYS A 88 9.69 -24.46 -3.59
CA CYS A 88 10.13 -25.78 -4.04
C CYS A 88 10.67 -26.59 -2.85
N LYS A 89 10.40 -27.88 -2.83
CA LYS A 89 10.96 -28.85 -1.88
C LYS A 89 11.53 -30.00 -2.67
N MET A 90 12.75 -30.38 -2.34
CA MET A 90 13.44 -31.51 -2.95
C MET A 90 14.01 -32.39 -1.85
N THR A 91 13.81 -33.70 -1.98
CA THR A 91 14.43 -34.69 -1.10
C THR A 91 15.74 -35.17 -1.72
N ILE A 92 16.86 -34.92 -1.06
CA ILE A 92 18.18 -35.44 -1.43
C ILE A 92 18.43 -36.69 -0.57
N LYS A 93 18.54 -37.87 -1.21
CA LYS A 93 18.64 -39.16 -0.49
C LYS A 93 20.05 -39.48 -0.02
N ASP A 94 21.05 -38.96 -0.72
CA ASP A 94 22.45 -39.35 -0.54
C ASP A 94 23.23 -38.42 0.40
N VAL A 95 22.53 -37.57 1.15
CA VAL A 95 23.11 -36.62 2.09
C VAL A 95 22.30 -36.63 3.38
N SER A 96 22.97 -36.66 4.53
CA SER A 96 22.32 -36.55 5.85
C SER A 96 21.85 -35.11 6.11
N ALA A 97 20.64 -34.98 6.67
CA ALA A 97 20.05 -33.71 7.10
C ALA A 97 20.49 -33.31 8.52
#